data_AF-A0A0P7WWC7-F1
#
_entry.id   AF-A0A0P7WWC7-F1
#
_cell.length_a   1.000
_cell.length_b   1.000
_cell.length_c   1.000
_cell.angle_alpha   90.00
_cell.angle_beta   90.00
_cell.angle_gamma   90.00
#
_symmetry.space_group_name_H-M   'P 1'
#
loop_
_entity.id
_entity.type
_entity.pdbx_description
1 polymer ?
#
loop_
_entity_poly.entity_id
_entity_poly.type
_entity_poly.pdbx_seq_one_letter_code
_entity_poly.pdbx_strand_id
1 'polypeptide(L)'
;MSVQYQEIGKRLRAFRLGSGLSADDIAKRLGISRTAVYRFEKGEVVKIETLTGLAELLNVSLATLLGAESEYISSAVTYFERLRQLEAEATQIIVLASPISLLLASDEFQEALETLLKESVPEGTSHRDRALADIDRIIEILRERRENYALRRPAVVNLLSAHDIVRLLRSGFVGQPFIPPEDLDLRRERARHEVEHFINLIESEPIGIQVGLVIGTLPHTSFQIFRNGDRKTLSISPFRLGEQPNIRLGVAMITNTDEAISLHERIIEQMWSEALKGREAADYLRGLIEAIDRENGRLPAKQA
;
A
#
# COMPACT_ATOMS: atom_id res chain seq x y z
N MET A 1 -9.92 10.24 26.64
CA MET A 1 -9.71 9.17 25.64
C MET A 1 -10.27 7.87 26.20
N SER A 2 -11.34 7.33 25.63
CA SER A 2 -11.77 5.96 25.94
C SER A 2 -10.81 4.99 25.24
N VAL A 3 -10.16 4.11 26.00
CA VAL A 3 -9.33 3.05 25.41
C VAL A 3 -10.22 2.14 24.57
N GLN A 4 -10.02 2.15 23.25
CA GLN A 4 -10.73 1.24 22.36
C GLN A 4 -9.98 -0.08 22.31
N TYR A 5 -10.38 -1.04 23.15
CA TYR A 5 -9.75 -2.37 23.21
C TYR A 5 -9.68 -3.06 21.85
N GLN A 6 -10.66 -2.82 20.97
CA GLN A 6 -10.65 -3.32 19.60
C GLN A 6 -9.46 -2.83 18.77
N GLU A 7 -9.04 -1.56 18.92
CA GLU A 7 -7.87 -1.01 18.24
C GLU A 7 -6.57 -1.60 18.78
N ILE A 8 -6.50 -1.83 20.10
CA ILE A 8 -5.36 -2.52 20.71
C ILE A 8 -5.24 -3.93 20.12
N GLY A 9 -6.35 -4.67 20.04
CA GLY A 9 -6.36 -6.02 19.48
C GLY A 9 -5.91 -6.07 18.01
N LYS A 10 -6.38 -5.11 17.20
CA LYS A 10 -5.96 -4.95 15.80
C LYS A 10 -4.45 -4.71 15.67
N ARG A 11 -3.88 -3.79 16.46
CA ARG A 11 -2.43 -3.53 16.47
C ARG A 11 -1.66 -4.77 16.94
N LEU A 12 -2.09 -5.41 18.02
CA LEU A 12 -1.49 -6.66 18.51
C LEU A 12 -1.42 -7.72 17.41
N ARG A 13 -2.52 -7.94 16.68
CA ARG A 13 -2.56 -8.87 15.55
C ARG A 13 -1.55 -8.48 14.48
N ALA A 14 -1.51 -7.21 14.07
CA ALA A 14 -0.61 -6.74 13.02
C ALA A 14 0.87 -6.93 13.41
N PHE A 15 1.26 -6.50 14.62
CA PHE A 15 2.63 -6.67 15.11
C PHE A 15 3.00 -8.13 15.32
N ARG A 16 2.06 -9.00 15.75
CA ARG A 16 2.31 -10.43 15.80
C ARG A 16 2.61 -10.99 14.41
N LEU A 17 1.76 -10.69 13.42
CA LEU A 17 1.97 -11.19 12.06
C LEU A 17 3.34 -10.78 11.50
N GLY A 18 3.74 -9.52 11.67
CA GLY A 18 5.04 -9.05 11.16
C GLY A 18 6.26 -9.47 11.99
N SER A 19 6.08 -9.93 13.23
CA SER A 19 7.18 -10.55 14.01
C SER A 19 7.48 -11.99 13.57
N GLY A 20 6.56 -12.64 12.85
CA GLY A 20 6.65 -14.04 12.45
C GLY A 20 6.31 -15.03 13.57
N LEU A 21 5.91 -14.55 14.76
CA LEU A 21 5.53 -15.41 15.88
C LEU A 21 4.11 -15.98 15.70
N SER A 22 3.96 -17.28 15.93
CA SER A 22 2.64 -17.88 16.03
C SER A 22 1.95 -17.49 17.35
N ALA A 23 0.63 -17.64 17.41
CA ALA A 23 -0.10 -17.48 18.67
C ALA A 23 0.37 -18.47 19.75
N ASP A 24 0.84 -19.65 19.34
CA ASP A 24 1.40 -20.66 20.25
C ASP A 24 2.76 -20.23 20.81
N ASP A 25 3.61 -19.57 20.02
CA ASP A 25 4.89 -19.05 20.48
C ASP A 25 4.70 -17.96 21.53
N ILE A 26 3.77 -17.02 21.28
CA ILE A 26 3.43 -15.97 22.24
C ILE A 26 2.86 -16.58 23.52
N ALA A 27 1.91 -17.52 23.39
CA ALA A 27 1.26 -18.18 24.51
C ALA A 27 2.29 -18.86 25.44
N LYS A 28 3.22 -19.62 24.86
CA LYS A 28 4.31 -20.28 25.61
C LYS A 28 5.22 -19.29 26.33
N ARG A 29 5.64 -18.22 25.65
CA ARG A 29 6.58 -17.23 26.22
C ARG A 29 5.95 -16.40 27.34
N LEU A 30 4.65 -16.12 27.27
CA LEU A 30 3.94 -15.34 28.29
C LEU A 30 3.23 -16.20 29.35
N GLY A 31 3.29 -17.53 29.25
CA GLY A 31 2.60 -18.43 30.19
C GLY A 31 1.07 -18.31 30.15
N ILE A 32 0.51 -18.02 28.97
CA ILE A 32 -0.95 -17.88 28.76
C ILE A 32 -1.44 -18.92 27.75
N SER A 33 -2.76 -19.05 27.57
CA SER A 33 -3.32 -19.95 26.55
C SER A 33 -3.30 -19.33 25.15
N ARG A 34 -3.19 -20.16 24.11
CA ARG A 34 -3.36 -19.74 22.70
C ARG A 34 -4.69 -19.00 22.50
N THR A 35 -5.75 -19.49 23.13
CA THR A 35 -7.08 -18.87 23.07
C THR A 35 -7.08 -17.46 23.66
N ALA A 36 -6.30 -17.20 24.72
CA ALA A 36 -6.17 -15.86 25.29
C ALA A 36 -5.54 -14.89 24.28
N VAL A 37 -4.51 -15.31 23.54
CA VAL A 37 -3.90 -14.48 22.47
C VAL A 37 -4.96 -14.04 21.46
N TYR A 38 -5.77 -14.97 20.94
CA TYR A 38 -6.82 -14.62 19.98
C TYR A 38 -7.92 -13.73 20.55
N ARG A 39 -8.26 -13.88 21.83
CA ARG A 39 -9.21 -13.00 22.51
C ARG A 39 -8.68 -11.57 22.60
N PHE A 40 -7.39 -11.43 22.93
CA PHE A 40 -6.74 -10.13 22.98
C PHE A 40 -6.69 -9.47 21.59
N GLU A 41 -6.39 -10.22 20.54
CA GLU A 41 -6.44 -9.73 19.15
C GLU A 41 -7.84 -9.30 18.70
N LYS A 42 -8.90 -9.87 19.30
CA LYS A 42 -10.30 -9.46 19.07
C LYS A 42 -10.72 -8.24 19.91
N GLY A 43 -9.85 -7.75 20.79
CA GLY A 43 -10.13 -6.59 21.63
C GLY A 43 -10.86 -6.91 22.93
N GLU A 44 -10.73 -8.12 23.46
CA GLU A 44 -11.14 -8.38 24.85
C GLU A 44 -10.22 -7.64 25.83
N VAL A 45 -10.73 -7.33 27.03
CA VAL A 45 -9.99 -6.60 28.06
C VAL A 45 -8.74 -7.39 28.48
N VAL A 46 -7.59 -6.72 28.44
CA VAL A 46 -6.29 -7.29 28.80
C VAL A 46 -5.74 -6.55 30.01
N LYS A 47 -5.12 -7.28 30.95
CA LYS A 47 -4.39 -6.68 32.06
C LYS A 47 -3.16 -5.94 31.55
N ILE A 48 -2.82 -4.83 32.18
CA ILE A 48 -1.70 -3.97 31.73
C ILE A 48 -0.37 -4.72 31.75
N GLU A 49 -0.17 -5.63 32.71
CA GLU A 49 1.04 -6.45 32.81
C GLU A 49 1.18 -7.39 31.61
N THR A 50 0.07 -8.03 31.20
CA THR A 50 0.04 -8.89 30.01
C THR A 50 0.25 -8.09 28.73
N LEU A 51 -0.36 -6.90 28.63
CA LEU A 51 -0.17 -6.02 27.48
C LEU A 51 1.28 -5.52 27.38
N THR A 52 1.92 -5.25 28.51
CA THR A 52 3.35 -4.88 28.59
C THR A 52 4.24 -6.03 28.12
N GLY A 53 3.99 -7.26 28.58
CA GLY A 53 4.73 -8.43 28.11
C GLY A 53 4.55 -8.71 26.61
N LEU A 54 3.35 -8.46 26.06
CA LEU A 54 3.12 -8.52 24.60
C LEU A 54 3.91 -7.45 23.85
N ALA A 55 3.96 -6.22 24.37
CA ALA A 55 4.70 -5.11 23.78
C ALA A 55 6.21 -5.44 23.70
N GLU A 56 6.78 -5.90 24.80
CA GLU A 56 8.18 -6.34 24.89
C GLU A 56 8.48 -7.47 23.91
N LEU A 57 7.62 -8.51 23.89
CA LEU A 57 7.82 -9.67 23.02
C LEU A 57 7.75 -9.31 21.52
N LEU A 58 6.91 -8.34 21.17
CA LEU A 58 6.72 -7.86 19.80
C LEU A 58 7.68 -6.71 19.44
N ASN A 59 8.56 -6.31 20.36
CA ASN A 59 9.50 -5.20 20.21
C ASN A 59 8.80 -3.90 19.76
N VAL A 60 7.71 -3.57 20.42
CA VAL A 60 6.91 -2.36 20.19
C VAL A 60 6.64 -1.68 21.53
N SER A 61 6.47 -0.35 21.54
CA SER A 61 6.13 0.34 22.77
C SER A 61 4.69 0.03 23.20
N LEU A 62 4.45 0.09 24.51
CA LEU A 62 3.10 0.03 25.05
C LEU A 62 2.23 1.20 24.54
N ALA A 63 2.83 2.39 24.38
CA ALA A 63 2.14 3.57 23.87
C ALA A 63 1.63 3.38 22.43
N THR A 64 2.42 2.75 21.57
CA THR A 64 2.03 2.39 20.20
C THR A 64 0.83 1.44 20.21
N LEU A 65 0.84 0.39 21.05
CA LEU A 65 -0.30 -0.54 21.16
C LEU A 65 -1.57 0.16 21.65
N LEU A 66 -1.42 1.04 22.64
CA LEU A 66 -2.52 1.86 23.19
C LEU A 66 -3.00 2.94 22.20
N GLY A 67 -2.24 3.23 21.13
CA GLY A 67 -2.54 4.32 20.19
C GLY A 67 -2.33 5.71 20.80
N ALA A 68 -1.46 5.82 21.79
CA ALA A 68 -1.09 7.07 22.46
C ALA A 68 0.05 7.82 21.74
N GLU A 69 0.66 7.21 20.73
CA GLU A 69 1.69 7.78 19.87
C GLU A 69 1.55 7.25 18.44
N SER A 70 2.36 7.78 17.52
CA SER A 70 2.47 7.27 16.16
C SER A 70 3.03 5.85 16.13
N GLU A 71 2.45 5.01 15.27
CA GLU A 71 2.95 3.67 15.02
C GLU A 71 4.16 3.76 14.09
N TYR A 72 5.34 3.31 14.54
CA TYR A 72 6.54 3.14 13.70
C TYR A 72 6.71 1.67 13.31
N ILE A 73 6.67 1.39 12.02
CA ILE A 73 6.52 0.02 11.51
C ILE A 73 7.64 -0.32 10.53
N SER A 74 8.52 -1.26 10.90
CA SER A 74 9.62 -1.73 10.05
C SER A 74 9.28 -2.98 9.23
N SER A 75 8.18 -3.66 9.54
CA SER A 75 7.72 -4.86 8.82
C SER A 75 6.63 -4.51 7.81
N ALA A 76 6.84 -4.84 6.53
CA ALA A 76 5.83 -4.66 5.51
C ALA A 76 4.57 -5.50 5.78
N VAL A 77 4.72 -6.69 6.39
CA VAL A 77 3.60 -7.53 6.83
C VAL A 77 2.74 -6.78 7.85
N THR A 78 3.35 -6.20 8.89
CA THR A 78 2.64 -5.38 9.88
C THR A 78 1.97 -4.19 9.20
N TYR A 79 2.68 -3.50 8.31
CA TYR A 79 2.18 -2.31 7.63
C TYR A 79 0.94 -2.60 6.78
N PHE A 80 1.01 -3.60 5.90
CA PHE A 80 -0.12 -3.94 5.04
C PHE A 80 -1.30 -4.52 5.83
N GLU A 81 -1.07 -5.24 6.93
CA GLU A 81 -2.16 -5.65 7.82
C GLU A 81 -2.82 -4.44 8.50
N ARG A 82 -2.05 -3.44 8.92
CA ARG A 82 -2.63 -2.19 9.45
C ARG A 82 -3.43 -1.44 8.39
N LEU A 83 -2.93 -1.35 7.15
CA LEU A 83 -3.70 -0.78 6.04
C LEU A 83 -5.02 -1.53 5.84
N ARG A 84 -5.00 -2.86 5.78
CA ARG A 84 -6.21 -3.68 5.64
C ARG A 84 -7.24 -3.39 6.73
N GLN A 85 -6.78 -3.24 7.97
CA GLN A 85 -7.65 -2.93 9.12
C GLN A 85 -8.24 -1.51 9.04
N LEU A 86 -7.47 -0.52 8.58
CA LEU A 86 -7.94 0.86 8.42
C LEU A 86 -8.89 1.00 7.22
N GLU A 87 -8.57 0.37 6.10
CA GLU A 87 -9.40 0.32 4.88
C GLU A 87 -10.76 -0.33 5.12
N ALA A 88 -10.79 -1.41 5.91
CA ALA A 88 -12.02 -2.13 6.25
C ALA A 88 -13.06 -1.27 6.98
N GLU A 89 -12.65 -0.16 7.58
CA GLU A 89 -13.51 0.77 8.32
C GLU A 89 -13.65 2.14 7.68
N ALA A 90 -12.82 2.45 6.68
CA ALA A 90 -12.85 3.72 6.01
C ALA A 90 -14.17 3.94 5.27
N THR A 91 -14.62 5.18 5.27
CA THR A 91 -15.70 5.70 4.42
C THR A 91 -15.13 6.41 3.20
N GLN A 92 -13.95 7.01 3.36
CA GLN A 92 -13.16 7.61 2.29
C GLN A 92 -11.67 7.32 2.50
N ILE A 93 -10.96 7.10 1.39
CA ILE A 93 -9.52 6.87 1.34
C ILE A 93 -8.95 7.85 0.31
N ILE A 94 -7.98 8.66 0.74
CA ILE A 94 -7.19 9.50 -0.15
C ILE A 94 -5.81 8.85 -0.30
N VAL A 95 -5.38 8.59 -1.53
CA VAL A 95 -4.17 7.83 -1.83
C VAL A 95 -3.28 8.62 -2.77
N LEU A 96 -2.09 9.00 -2.31
CA LEU A 96 -0.96 9.34 -3.17
C LEU A 96 -0.11 8.08 -3.36
N ALA A 97 -0.32 7.38 -4.48
CA ALA A 97 0.36 6.14 -4.82
C ALA A 97 1.46 6.38 -5.86
N SER A 98 2.49 5.53 -5.83
CA SER A 98 3.54 5.52 -6.84
C SER A 98 3.78 4.09 -7.31
N PRO A 99 3.58 3.76 -8.61
CA PRO A 99 2.75 4.47 -9.59
C PRO A 99 1.26 4.08 -9.52
N ILE A 100 0.93 2.93 -8.93
CA ILE A 100 -0.40 2.31 -9.02
C ILE A 100 -1.06 2.20 -7.64
N SER A 101 -2.34 2.57 -7.56
CA SER A 101 -3.15 2.32 -6.37
C SER A 101 -3.68 0.88 -6.38
N LEU A 102 -3.25 0.06 -5.42
CA LEU A 102 -3.64 -1.36 -5.33
C LEU A 102 -5.17 -1.58 -5.38
N LEU A 103 -5.94 -0.73 -4.69
CA LEU A 103 -7.40 -0.87 -4.61
C LEU A 103 -8.10 -0.61 -5.95
N LEU A 104 -7.44 0.14 -6.85
CA LEU A 104 -7.96 0.52 -8.16
C LEU A 104 -7.26 -0.23 -9.31
N ALA A 105 -6.26 -1.06 -8.98
CA ALA A 105 -5.46 -1.77 -9.98
C ALA A 105 -6.25 -2.86 -10.71
N SER A 106 -5.80 -3.19 -11.92
CA SER A 106 -6.39 -4.28 -12.71
C SER A 106 -6.16 -5.66 -12.07
N ASP A 107 -6.92 -6.66 -12.52
CA ASP A 107 -6.70 -8.05 -12.11
C ASP A 107 -5.37 -8.61 -12.68
N GLU A 108 -4.96 -8.18 -13.88
CA GLU A 108 -3.68 -8.57 -14.48
C GLU A 108 -2.49 -8.13 -13.60
N PHE A 109 -2.55 -6.92 -13.03
CA PHE A 109 -1.52 -6.46 -12.09
C PHE A 109 -1.47 -7.33 -10.83
N GLN A 110 -2.62 -7.79 -10.32
CA GLN A 110 -2.66 -8.64 -9.13
C GLN A 110 -2.02 -10.00 -9.38
N GLU A 111 -2.35 -10.63 -10.50
CA GLU A 111 -1.79 -11.93 -10.87
C GLU A 111 -0.28 -11.87 -11.04
N ALA A 112 0.24 -10.74 -11.52
CA ALA A 112 1.68 -10.53 -11.69
C ALA A 112 2.41 -10.17 -10.38
N LEU A 113 1.71 -9.69 -9.36
CA LEU A 113 2.32 -9.07 -8.17
C LEU A 113 3.16 -10.05 -7.34
N GLU A 114 2.71 -11.29 -7.18
CA GLU A 114 3.45 -12.31 -6.42
C GLU A 114 4.82 -12.58 -7.05
N THR A 115 4.84 -12.84 -8.35
CA THR A 115 6.08 -13.05 -9.12
C THR A 115 6.99 -11.82 -9.01
N LEU A 116 6.44 -10.63 -9.20
CA LEU A 116 7.16 -9.37 -9.11
C LEU A 116 7.85 -9.16 -7.74
N LEU A 117 7.14 -9.45 -6.65
CA LEU A 117 7.69 -9.35 -5.31
C LEU A 117 8.76 -10.41 -5.04
N LYS A 118 8.56 -11.65 -5.50
CA LYS A 118 9.55 -12.74 -5.34
C LYS A 118 10.84 -12.47 -6.10
N GLU A 119 10.75 -11.89 -7.30
CA GLU A 119 11.91 -11.45 -8.09
C GLU A 119 12.73 -10.36 -7.40
N SER A 120 12.10 -9.52 -6.59
CA SER A 120 12.79 -8.44 -5.86
C SER A 120 13.69 -8.90 -4.72
N VAL A 121 13.65 -10.19 -4.38
CA VAL A 121 14.46 -10.78 -3.32
C VAL A 121 15.83 -11.16 -3.88
N PRO A 122 16.92 -10.49 -3.46
CA PRO A 122 18.26 -10.78 -3.97
C PRO A 122 18.67 -12.23 -3.71
N GLU A 123 19.33 -12.84 -4.69
CA GLU A 123 19.96 -14.15 -4.53
C GLU A 123 21.05 -14.11 -3.46
N GLY A 124 21.20 -15.19 -2.68
CA GLY A 124 22.25 -15.29 -1.65
C GLY A 124 22.01 -14.51 -0.35
N THR A 125 20.88 -13.83 -0.18
CA THR A 125 20.52 -13.22 1.12
C THR A 125 20.32 -14.31 2.20
N SER A 126 20.94 -14.15 3.37
CA SER A 126 20.83 -15.05 4.54
C SER A 126 19.41 -15.22 5.10
N HIS A 127 18.50 -14.30 4.76
CA HIS A 127 17.11 -14.29 5.20
C HIS A 127 16.10 -14.52 4.06
N ARG A 128 16.50 -15.22 2.99
CA ARG A 128 15.68 -15.41 1.78
C ARG A 128 14.38 -16.16 2.09
N ASP A 129 14.44 -17.25 2.83
CA ASP A 129 13.25 -18.05 3.17
C ASP A 129 12.23 -17.23 3.97
N ARG A 130 12.71 -16.43 4.93
CA ARG A 130 11.86 -15.50 5.67
C ARG A 130 11.24 -14.45 4.76
N ALA A 131 12.02 -13.84 3.86
CA ALA A 131 11.50 -12.85 2.93
C ALA A 131 10.43 -13.43 1.99
N LEU A 132 10.59 -14.67 1.53
CA LEU A 132 9.59 -15.35 0.72
C LEU A 132 8.32 -15.67 1.51
N ALA A 133 8.45 -16.13 2.75
CA ALA A 133 7.30 -16.35 3.64
C ALA A 133 6.56 -15.04 3.97
N ASP A 134 7.29 -13.94 4.16
CA ASP A 134 6.72 -12.60 4.34
C ASP A 134 5.98 -12.15 3.06
N ILE A 135 6.50 -12.46 1.86
CA ILE A 135 5.82 -12.18 0.58
C ILE A 135 4.50 -12.95 0.48
N ASP A 136 4.51 -14.25 0.76
CA ASP A 136 3.29 -15.07 0.69
C ASP A 136 2.21 -14.50 1.62
N ARG A 137 2.60 -14.11 2.84
CA ARG A 137 1.72 -13.42 3.79
C ARG A 137 1.23 -12.07 3.28
N ILE A 138 2.11 -11.26 2.66
CA ILE A 138 1.73 -9.97 2.10
C ILE A 138 0.68 -10.19 1.00
N ILE A 139 0.89 -11.14 0.08
CA ILE A 139 -0.06 -11.44 -0.99
C ILE A 139 -1.44 -11.84 -0.44
N GLU A 140 -1.50 -12.66 0.61
CA GLU A 140 -2.76 -12.95 1.32
C GLU A 140 -3.46 -11.66 1.80
N ILE A 141 -2.72 -10.77 2.47
CA ILE A 141 -3.23 -9.51 2.99
C ILE A 141 -3.72 -8.61 1.85
N LEU A 142 -2.96 -8.50 0.74
CA LEU A 142 -3.31 -7.66 -0.40
C LEU A 142 -4.59 -8.16 -1.09
N ARG A 143 -4.79 -9.49 -1.16
CA ARG A 143 -6.03 -10.09 -1.64
C ARG A 143 -7.22 -9.72 -0.74
N GLU A 144 -7.09 -9.89 0.57
CA GLU A 144 -8.15 -9.50 1.52
C GLU A 144 -8.49 -8.00 1.44
N ARG A 145 -7.50 -7.13 1.19
CA ARG A 145 -7.73 -5.69 1.00
C ARG A 145 -8.64 -5.41 -0.19
N ARG A 146 -8.41 -6.08 -1.33
CA ARG A 146 -9.27 -5.94 -2.52
C ARG A 146 -10.66 -6.51 -2.29
N GLU A 147 -10.78 -7.67 -1.64
CA GLU A 147 -12.07 -8.27 -1.31
C GLU A 147 -12.91 -7.35 -0.41
N ASN A 148 -12.29 -6.78 0.63
CA ASN A 148 -12.93 -5.81 1.52
C ASN A 148 -13.37 -4.54 0.76
N TYR A 149 -12.52 -4.04 -0.13
CA TYR A 149 -12.85 -2.90 -0.98
C TYR A 149 -14.02 -3.21 -1.92
N ALA A 150 -14.03 -4.37 -2.58
CA ALA A 150 -15.10 -4.77 -3.50
C ALA A 150 -16.46 -4.88 -2.80
N LEU A 151 -16.46 -5.33 -1.53
CA LEU A 151 -17.66 -5.48 -0.71
C LEU A 151 -18.22 -4.14 -0.21
N ARG A 152 -17.35 -3.23 0.25
CA ARG A 152 -17.77 -1.97 0.91
C ARG A 152 -17.77 -0.75 0.01
N ARG A 153 -16.90 -0.73 -1.01
CA ARG A 153 -16.65 0.38 -1.94
C ARG A 153 -16.58 1.75 -1.25
N PRO A 154 -15.68 1.96 -0.27
CA PRO A 154 -15.46 3.29 0.28
C PRO A 154 -15.02 4.25 -0.84
N ALA A 155 -15.28 5.55 -0.68
CA ALA A 155 -14.88 6.53 -1.67
C ALA A 155 -13.34 6.59 -1.77
N VAL A 156 -12.80 6.58 -2.97
CA VAL A 156 -11.35 6.65 -3.22
C VAL A 156 -11.02 7.89 -4.03
N VAL A 157 -10.16 8.74 -3.47
CA VAL A 157 -9.51 9.83 -4.20
C VAL A 157 -8.06 9.41 -4.45
N ASN A 158 -7.69 9.20 -5.69
CA ASN A 158 -6.34 8.79 -6.06
C ASN A 158 -5.62 9.89 -6.82
N LEU A 159 -4.43 10.26 -6.35
CA LEU A 159 -3.50 11.14 -7.05
C LEU A 159 -2.40 10.30 -7.70
N LEU A 160 -2.24 10.48 -9.01
CA LEU A 160 -1.22 9.84 -9.84
C LEU A 160 -0.19 10.84 -10.30
N SER A 161 1.03 10.36 -10.55
CA SER A 161 2.16 11.14 -11.04
C SER A 161 2.40 10.86 -12.51
N ALA A 162 2.33 11.88 -13.37
CA ALA A 162 2.74 11.72 -14.77
C ALA A 162 4.19 11.22 -14.89
N HIS A 163 5.07 11.67 -14.00
CA HIS A 163 6.47 11.24 -13.97
C HIS A 163 6.62 9.76 -13.59
N ASP A 164 5.88 9.26 -12.59
CA ASP A 164 5.93 7.85 -12.22
C ASP A 164 5.29 6.97 -13.29
N ILE A 165 4.26 7.45 -13.99
CA ILE A 165 3.66 6.73 -15.13
C ILE A 165 4.65 6.61 -16.30
N VAL A 166 5.35 7.70 -16.66
CA VAL A 166 6.41 7.64 -17.70
C VAL A 166 7.50 6.64 -17.32
N ARG A 167 7.92 6.66 -16.05
CA ARG A 167 8.94 5.73 -15.55
C ARG A 167 8.44 4.28 -15.67
N LEU A 168 7.21 4.02 -15.20
CA LEU A 168 6.55 2.70 -15.30
C LEU A 168 6.44 2.20 -16.74
N LEU A 169 6.01 3.03 -17.68
CA LEU A 169 5.88 2.66 -19.09
C LEU A 169 7.24 2.36 -19.74
N ARG A 170 8.32 3.02 -19.29
CA ARG A 170 9.68 2.78 -19.79
C ARG A 170 10.32 1.53 -19.20
N SER A 171 10.13 1.28 -17.91
CA SER A 171 10.75 0.14 -17.22
C SER A 171 9.92 -1.15 -17.32
N GLY A 172 8.59 -1.04 -17.37
CA GLY A 172 7.68 -2.13 -17.07
C GLY A 172 7.66 -2.50 -15.58
N PHE A 173 6.84 -3.48 -15.22
CA PHE A 173 6.84 -4.08 -13.88
C PHE A 173 8.03 -5.04 -13.69
N VAL A 174 9.12 -4.53 -13.11
CA VAL A 174 10.37 -5.29 -12.91
C VAL A 174 10.71 -5.43 -11.44
N GLY A 175 10.98 -6.67 -11.00
CA GLY A 175 11.35 -6.96 -9.61
C GLY A 175 12.85 -6.77 -9.35
N GLN A 176 13.67 -6.98 -10.37
CA GLN A 176 15.13 -6.93 -10.32
C GLN A 176 15.71 -6.14 -11.50
N PRO A 177 16.88 -5.51 -11.34
CA PRO A 177 17.55 -4.86 -12.46
C PRO A 177 18.00 -5.90 -13.50
N PHE A 178 17.96 -5.53 -14.78
CA PHE A 178 18.46 -6.30 -15.92
C PHE A 178 17.78 -7.67 -16.14
N ILE A 179 16.56 -7.66 -16.64
CA ILE A 179 15.84 -8.84 -17.12
C ILE A 179 16.10 -9.08 -18.64
N PRO A 180 15.94 -10.32 -19.14
CA PRO A 180 16.06 -10.61 -20.57
C PRO A 180 15.16 -9.70 -21.43
N PRO A 181 15.58 -9.30 -22.65
CA PRO A 181 14.80 -8.39 -23.50
C PRO A 181 13.37 -8.86 -23.79
N GLU A 182 13.19 -10.17 -24.01
CA GLU A 182 11.88 -10.79 -24.25
C GLU A 182 10.93 -10.65 -23.05
N ASP A 183 11.44 -10.80 -21.83
CA ASP A 183 10.67 -10.58 -20.61
C ASP A 183 10.37 -9.09 -20.43
N LEU A 184 11.31 -8.20 -20.78
CA LEU A 184 11.15 -6.75 -20.65
C LEU A 184 10.00 -6.22 -21.50
N ASP A 185 9.87 -6.69 -22.74
CA ASP A 185 8.76 -6.29 -23.61
C ASP A 185 7.41 -6.73 -23.03
N LEU A 186 7.34 -7.94 -22.47
CA LEU A 186 6.15 -8.42 -21.76
C LEU A 186 5.85 -7.56 -20.52
N ARG A 187 6.86 -7.17 -19.72
CA ARG A 187 6.67 -6.32 -18.54
C ARG A 187 6.20 -4.91 -18.90
N ARG A 188 6.69 -4.36 -20.01
CA ARG A 188 6.26 -3.07 -20.54
C ARG A 188 4.84 -3.13 -21.06
N GLU A 189 4.46 -4.24 -21.70
CA GLU A 189 3.09 -4.42 -22.17
C GLU A 189 2.09 -4.48 -21.02
N ARG A 190 2.42 -5.20 -19.94
CA ARG A 190 1.59 -5.20 -18.72
C ARG A 190 1.48 -3.81 -18.09
N ALA A 191 2.58 -3.07 -18.02
CA ALA A 191 2.57 -1.69 -17.55
C ALA A 191 1.67 -0.80 -18.41
N ARG A 192 1.71 -0.99 -19.74
CA ARG A 192 0.82 -0.30 -20.69
C ARG A 192 -0.65 -0.62 -20.41
N HIS A 193 -1.02 -1.90 -20.33
CA HIS A 193 -2.38 -2.31 -20.02
C HIS A 193 -2.88 -1.74 -18.69
N GLU A 194 -2.00 -1.64 -17.68
CA GLU A 194 -2.37 -1.03 -16.41
C GLU A 194 -2.66 0.47 -16.57
N VAL A 195 -1.88 1.21 -17.36
CA VAL A 195 -2.16 2.62 -17.65
C VAL A 195 -3.46 2.77 -18.46
N GLU A 196 -3.71 1.88 -19.42
CA GLU A 196 -4.97 1.83 -20.18
C GLU A 196 -6.17 1.53 -19.27
N HIS A 197 -6.02 0.65 -18.28
CA HIS A 197 -7.01 0.40 -17.24
C HIS A 197 -7.32 1.67 -16.44
N PHE A 198 -6.30 2.44 -16.05
CA PHE A 198 -6.52 3.72 -15.37
C PHE A 198 -7.16 4.78 -16.28
N ILE A 199 -6.83 4.82 -17.58
CA ILE A 199 -7.51 5.68 -18.56
C ILE A 199 -9.02 5.36 -18.58
N ASN A 200 -9.37 4.08 -18.68
CA ASN A 200 -10.77 3.64 -18.66
C ASN A 200 -11.46 3.98 -17.33
N LEU A 201 -10.74 3.84 -16.21
CA LEU A 201 -11.25 4.21 -14.88
C LEU A 201 -11.52 5.71 -14.76
N ILE A 202 -10.63 6.55 -15.29
CA ILE A 202 -10.76 8.00 -15.33
C ILE A 202 -11.97 8.42 -16.17
N GLU A 203 -12.22 7.77 -17.31
CA GLU A 203 -13.31 8.15 -18.22
C GLU A 203 -14.68 7.61 -17.80
N SER A 204 -14.71 6.41 -17.22
CA SER A 204 -15.96 5.80 -16.76
C SER A 204 -16.50 6.42 -15.47
N GLU A 205 -15.67 7.18 -14.75
CA GLU A 205 -15.97 7.86 -13.48
C GLU A 205 -16.90 7.05 -12.56
N PRO A 206 -16.53 5.82 -12.14
CA PRO A 206 -17.41 5.01 -11.32
C PRO A 206 -17.74 5.73 -10.01
N ILE A 207 -18.97 5.53 -9.52
CA ILE A 207 -19.44 6.18 -8.28
C ILE A 207 -18.45 5.93 -7.14
N GLY A 208 -18.00 7.02 -6.51
CA GLY A 208 -17.09 7.00 -5.38
C GLY A 208 -15.61 6.96 -5.74
N ILE A 209 -15.23 6.92 -7.03
CA ILE A 209 -13.84 6.94 -7.46
C ILE A 209 -13.53 8.28 -8.14
N GLN A 210 -12.46 8.92 -7.70
CA GLN A 210 -11.94 10.14 -8.32
C GLN A 210 -10.44 9.99 -8.52
N VAL A 211 -9.96 10.22 -9.74
CA VAL A 211 -8.53 10.11 -10.08
C VAL A 211 -8.05 11.46 -10.63
N GLY A 212 -6.96 11.96 -10.06
CA GLY A 212 -6.29 13.18 -10.50
C GLY A 212 -4.87 12.87 -10.97
N LEU A 213 -4.49 13.35 -12.15
CA LEU A 213 -3.15 13.21 -12.69
C LEU A 213 -2.33 14.50 -12.47
N VAL A 214 -1.32 14.42 -11.62
CA VAL A 214 -0.41 15.53 -11.34
C VAL A 214 0.74 15.50 -12.36
N ILE A 215 0.89 16.59 -13.12
CA ILE A 215 1.97 16.77 -14.10
C ILE A 215 3.25 17.25 -13.42
N GLY A 216 3.13 18.00 -12.32
CA GLY A 216 4.26 18.53 -11.56
C GLY A 216 5.05 17.47 -10.80
N THR A 217 6.06 17.93 -10.06
CA THR A 217 6.83 17.06 -9.16
C THR A 217 5.98 16.69 -7.95
N LEU A 218 5.86 15.39 -7.70
CA LEU A 218 5.24 14.88 -6.48
C LEU A 218 6.30 14.56 -5.41
N PRO A 219 5.92 14.59 -4.12
CA PRO A 219 6.76 14.02 -3.08
C PRO A 219 7.09 12.56 -3.41
N HIS A 220 8.34 12.17 -3.24
CA HIS A 220 8.76 10.77 -3.39
C HIS A 220 8.20 9.83 -2.30
N THR A 221 7.49 10.40 -1.33
CA THR A 221 6.88 9.73 -0.20
C THR A 221 5.43 9.42 -0.50
N SER A 222 5.08 8.13 -0.55
CA SER A 222 3.69 7.70 -0.65
C SER A 222 2.99 7.84 0.69
N PHE A 223 1.75 8.35 0.68
CA PHE A 223 0.93 8.43 1.87
C PHE A 223 -0.54 8.19 1.56
N GLN A 224 -1.30 7.85 2.60
CA GLN A 224 -2.73 7.65 2.54
C GLN A 224 -3.42 8.31 3.73
N ILE A 225 -4.60 8.87 3.50
CA ILE A 225 -5.49 9.36 4.56
C ILE A 225 -6.76 8.53 4.56
N PHE A 226 -7.06 7.91 5.70
CA PHE A 226 -8.29 7.18 5.96
C PHE A 226 -9.24 8.05 6.76
N ARG A 227 -10.48 8.18 6.29
CA ARG A 227 -11.54 8.92 7.00
C ARG A 227 -12.68 7.98 7.36
N ASN A 228 -13.10 8.00 8.62
CA ASN A 228 -14.25 7.26 9.14
C ASN A 228 -15.00 8.13 10.17
N GLY A 229 -16.08 8.78 9.73
CA GLY A 229 -16.75 9.82 10.50
C GLY A 229 -15.76 10.94 10.86
N ASP A 230 -15.67 11.27 12.15
CA ASP A 230 -14.75 12.30 12.65
C ASP A 230 -13.30 11.80 12.80
N ARG A 231 -13.06 10.49 12.65
CA ARG A 231 -11.72 9.92 12.79
C ARG A 231 -10.96 10.02 11.48
N LYS A 232 -9.77 10.61 11.55
CA LYS A 232 -8.79 10.64 10.46
C LYS A 232 -7.52 9.90 10.86
N THR A 233 -6.90 9.22 9.91
CA THR A 233 -5.61 8.53 10.13
C THR A 233 -4.75 8.71 8.90
N LEU A 234 -3.52 9.18 9.11
CA LEU A 234 -2.49 9.33 8.10
C LEU A 234 -1.55 8.13 8.16
N SER A 235 -1.25 7.58 7.00
CA SER A 235 -0.24 6.54 6.81
C SER A 235 0.82 7.02 5.82
N ILE A 236 2.09 6.86 6.16
CA ILE A 236 3.24 7.19 5.33
C ILE A 236 4.08 5.93 5.13
N SER A 237 4.43 5.62 3.88
CA SER A 237 5.07 4.33 3.54
C SER A 237 6.33 4.47 2.71
N PRO A 238 7.43 3.83 3.12
CA PRO A 238 8.55 3.52 2.23
C PRO A 238 8.30 2.25 1.40
N PHE A 239 7.29 1.44 1.78
CA PHE A 239 6.95 0.22 1.08
C PHE A 239 6.16 0.52 -0.18
N ARG A 240 6.61 -0.05 -1.30
CA ARG A 240 6.08 0.19 -2.65
C ARG A 240 5.74 -1.11 -3.34
N LEU A 241 4.64 -1.08 -4.08
CA LEU A 241 4.18 -2.13 -4.98
C LEU A 241 4.32 -1.60 -6.42
N GLY A 242 4.68 -2.45 -7.38
CA GLY A 242 4.81 -2.05 -8.79
C GLY A 242 6.25 -1.87 -9.26
N GLU A 243 6.54 -0.77 -9.95
CA GLU A 243 7.70 -0.55 -10.83
C GLU A 243 9.10 -0.86 -10.25
N GLN A 244 9.28 -0.74 -8.94
CA GLN A 244 10.47 -1.17 -8.20
C GLN A 244 10.00 -1.52 -6.79
N PRO A 245 9.55 -2.76 -6.56
CA PRO A 245 8.90 -3.10 -5.32
C PRO A 245 9.91 -3.00 -4.16
N ASN A 246 9.43 -2.45 -3.05
CA ASN A 246 10.16 -2.45 -1.79
C ASN A 246 9.20 -2.87 -0.70
N ILE A 247 9.42 -4.05 -0.14
CA ILE A 247 8.64 -4.59 0.98
C ILE A 247 9.57 -5.05 2.11
N ARG A 248 10.85 -4.64 2.07
CA ARG A 248 11.89 -5.15 2.96
C ARG A 248 12.56 -4.09 3.82
N LEU A 249 12.78 -2.90 3.26
CA LEU A 249 13.60 -1.88 3.89
C LEU A 249 12.81 -0.59 4.08
N GLY A 250 12.84 -0.06 5.29
CA GLY A 250 12.24 1.23 5.63
C GLY A 250 11.42 1.16 6.91
N VAL A 251 10.97 2.34 7.35
CA VAL A 251 10.06 2.51 8.48
C VAL A 251 8.83 3.25 7.98
N ALA A 252 7.69 2.58 7.96
CA ALA A 252 6.40 3.21 7.76
C ALA A 252 5.92 3.88 9.06
N MET A 253 5.03 4.85 8.91
CA MET A 253 4.45 5.60 10.02
C MET A 253 2.94 5.66 9.88
N ILE A 254 2.20 5.38 10.95
CA ILE A 254 0.75 5.59 11.00
C ILE A 254 0.44 6.48 12.19
N THR A 255 -0.33 7.54 11.97
CA THR A 255 -0.64 8.53 13.01
C THR A 255 -2.05 9.06 12.89
N ASN A 256 -2.64 9.41 14.03
CA ASN A 256 -3.93 10.09 14.15
C ASN A 256 -3.75 11.56 14.62
N THR A 257 -2.52 12.09 14.58
CA THR A 257 -2.24 13.46 15.01
C THR A 257 -2.83 14.49 14.02
N ASP A 258 -3.68 15.37 14.53
CA ASP A 258 -4.39 16.38 13.74
C ASP A 258 -3.45 17.33 12.98
N GLU A 259 -2.31 17.71 13.57
CA GLU A 259 -1.32 18.58 12.93
C GLU A 259 -0.76 17.93 11.65
N ALA A 260 -0.29 16.69 11.76
CA ALA A 260 0.28 15.96 10.63
C ALA A 260 -0.76 15.74 9.53
N ILE A 261 -1.99 15.37 9.91
CA ILE A 261 -3.10 15.17 8.97
C ILE A 261 -3.45 16.47 8.26
N SER A 262 -3.62 17.58 8.99
CA SER A 262 -4.00 18.87 8.42
C SER A 262 -2.94 19.41 7.44
N LEU A 263 -1.65 19.19 7.73
CA LEU A 263 -0.57 19.53 6.80
C LEU A 263 -0.66 18.73 5.50
N HIS A 264 -0.89 17.41 5.58
CA HIS A 264 -1.02 16.56 4.40
C HIS A 264 -2.30 16.87 3.62
N GLU A 265 -3.42 17.17 4.29
CA GLU A 265 -4.67 17.56 3.63
C GLU A 265 -4.48 18.84 2.80
N ARG A 266 -3.78 19.86 3.32
CA ARG A 266 -3.46 21.07 2.53
C ARG A 266 -2.64 20.78 1.28
N ILE A 267 -1.65 19.88 1.40
CA ILE A 267 -0.82 19.48 0.25
C ILE A 267 -1.67 18.72 -0.77
N ILE A 268 -2.56 17.82 -0.32
CA ILE A 268 -3.53 17.12 -1.19
C ILE A 268 -4.42 18.10 -1.92
N GLU A 269 -4.99 19.09 -1.22
CA GLU A 269 -5.87 20.09 -1.83
C GLU A 269 -5.14 20.88 -2.92
N GLN A 270 -3.88 21.27 -2.66
CA GLN A 270 -3.04 21.92 -3.66
C GLN A 270 -2.80 21.01 -4.88
N MET A 271 -2.30 19.79 -4.66
CA MET A 271 -2.04 18.82 -5.74
C MET A 271 -3.31 18.50 -6.53
N TRP A 272 -4.45 18.36 -5.84
CA TRP A 272 -5.74 18.11 -6.46
C TRP A 272 -6.17 19.30 -7.31
N SER A 273 -5.99 20.54 -6.86
CA SER A 273 -6.34 21.73 -7.63
C SER A 273 -5.56 21.83 -8.95
N GLU A 274 -4.28 21.45 -8.94
CA GLU A 274 -3.37 21.51 -10.08
C GLU A 274 -3.41 20.26 -10.98
N ALA A 275 -4.02 19.16 -10.52
CA ALA A 275 -4.11 17.92 -11.28
C ALA A 275 -5.07 18.00 -12.47
N LEU A 276 -4.70 17.34 -13.58
CA LEU A 276 -5.63 17.03 -14.67
C LEU A 276 -6.68 16.01 -14.18
N LYS A 277 -7.91 16.10 -14.68
CA LYS A 277 -9.03 15.25 -14.27
C LYS A 277 -9.89 14.86 -15.47
N GLY A 278 -10.63 13.75 -15.34
CA GLY A 278 -11.54 13.26 -16.37
C GLY A 278 -10.84 13.12 -17.73
N ARG A 279 -11.53 13.54 -18.80
CA ARG A 279 -11.04 13.39 -20.18
C ARG A 279 -9.67 14.00 -20.43
N GLU A 280 -9.36 15.15 -19.83
CA GLU A 280 -8.05 15.80 -20.01
C GLU A 280 -6.91 14.94 -19.47
N ALA A 281 -7.10 14.31 -18.31
CA ALA A 281 -6.13 13.37 -17.75
C ALA A 281 -5.99 12.11 -18.63
N ALA A 282 -7.12 11.57 -19.11
CA ALA A 282 -7.14 10.40 -20.00
C ALA A 282 -6.38 10.66 -21.31
N ASP A 283 -6.64 11.78 -21.96
CA ASP A 283 -5.96 12.18 -23.20
C ASP A 283 -4.46 12.42 -22.99
N TYR A 284 -4.08 13.00 -21.85
CA TYR A 284 -2.67 13.16 -21.49
C TYR A 284 -1.97 11.79 -21.33
N LEU A 285 -2.58 10.83 -20.61
CA LEU A 285 -2.03 9.48 -20.44
C LEU A 285 -1.87 8.74 -21.78
N ARG A 286 -2.85 8.85 -22.68
CA ARG A 286 -2.74 8.32 -24.05
C ARG A 286 -1.56 8.92 -24.80
N GLY A 287 -1.36 10.23 -24.67
CA GLY A 287 -0.22 10.93 -25.24
C GLY A 287 1.13 10.42 -24.71
N LEU A 288 1.21 10.08 -23.42
CA LEU A 288 2.41 9.46 -22.84
C LEU A 288 2.69 8.08 -23.44
N ILE A 289 1.65 7.25 -23.56
CA ILE A 289 1.73 5.93 -24.19
C ILE A 289 2.24 6.05 -25.63
N GLU A 290 1.63 6.92 -26.45
CA GLU A 290 2.04 7.15 -27.84
C GLU A 290 3.47 7.69 -27.98
N ALA A 291 3.91 8.54 -27.04
CA ALA A 291 5.27 9.04 -27.03
C ALA A 291 6.28 7.90 -26.78
N ILE A 292 5.99 7.03 -25.82
CA ILE A 292 6.87 5.90 -25.48
C ILE A 292 6.85 4.82 -26.57
N ASP A 293 5.72 4.57 -27.22
CA ASP A 293 5.64 3.68 -28.37
C ASP A 293 6.53 4.15 -29.53
N ARG A 294 6.57 5.47 -29.77
CA ARG A 294 7.49 6.07 -30.75
C ARG A 294 8.96 5.91 -30.35
N GLU A 295 9.29 6.13 -29.07
CA GLU A 295 10.65 5.88 -28.55
C GLU A 295 11.08 4.42 -28.75
N ASN A 296 10.15 3.47 -28.56
CA ASN A 296 10.40 2.03 -28.71
C ASN A 296 10.29 1.53 -30.16
N GLY A 297 10.04 2.40 -31.14
CA GLY A 297 9.91 2.02 -32.57
C GLY A 297 8.65 1.23 -32.92
N ARG A 298 7.62 1.24 -32.06
CA ARG A 298 6.34 0.52 -32.26
C ARG A 298 5.37 1.26 -33.19
N LEU A 299 5.61 2.54 -33.47
CA LEU A 299 4.89 3.34 -34.45
C LEU A 299 5.84 3.82 -35.57
N PRO A 300 5.44 3.81 -36.85
CA PRO A 300 6.26 4.42 -37.89
C PRO A 300 6.45 5.91 -37.56
N ALA A 301 7.69 6.39 -37.63
CA ALA A 301 7.97 7.82 -37.50
C ALA A 301 7.05 8.58 -38.46
N LYS A 302 6.24 9.52 -37.94
CA LYS A 302 5.40 10.37 -38.78
C LYS A 302 6.30 10.93 -39.89
N GLN A 303 6.00 10.55 -41.13
CA GLN A 303 6.65 11.14 -42.29
C GLN A 303 6.39 12.65 -42.22
N ALA A 304 7.49 13.42 -42.18
CA ALA A 304 7.48 14.87 -42.18
C ALA A 304 6.81 15.43 -43.44
#